data_AF-A0A2J6QGB4-F1
#
_entry.id   AF-A0A2J6QGB4-F1
#
_cell.length_a   1.000
_cell.length_b   1.000
_cell.length_c   1.000
_cell.angle_alpha   90.00
_cell.angle_beta   90.00
_cell.angle_gamma   90.00
#
_symmetry.space_group_name_H-M   'P 1'
#
loop_
_entity.id
_entity.type
_entity.pdbx_description
1 polymer ?
#
loop_
_entity_poly.entity_id
_entity_poly.type
_entity_poly.pdbx_seq_one_letter_code
_entity_poly.pdbx_strand_id
1 'polypeptide(L)'
;MTKISKDHYQFPWTNDMLLLTCIFRLRILPFVPYSEIADIFMQWLSNGLPSLPSTWAKTQNISEKWMKSRLVQCLEENFKGAEFRGDQIWYRAKHADSELVGEMLRAAGLDKKGYMLAEAEEMELQIRWRRDGDWRAGSIPDGEDIVQPGVGTIGDRQR
;
A
#
# COMPACT_ATOMS: atom_id res chain seq x y z
N MET A 1 -23.12 34.73 -2.03
CA MET A 1 -22.25 33.72 -2.66
C MET A 1 -20.99 33.57 -1.84
N THR A 2 -21.00 32.64 -0.90
CA THR A 2 -19.89 32.39 0.01
C THR A 2 -18.84 31.57 -0.73
N LYS A 3 -17.68 32.17 -1.02
CA LYS A 3 -16.51 31.44 -1.50
C LYS A 3 -16.06 30.51 -0.38
N ILE A 4 -16.38 29.23 -0.50
CA ILE A 4 -15.80 28.18 0.35
C ILE A 4 -14.33 28.09 -0.07
N SER A 5 -13.45 28.66 0.75
CA SER A 5 -12.01 28.45 0.64
C SER A 5 -11.77 26.94 0.64
N LYS A 6 -11.09 26.43 -0.40
CA LYS A 6 -10.50 25.09 -0.38
C LYS A 6 -9.31 25.13 0.56
N ASP A 7 -9.58 25.27 1.84
CA ASP A 7 -8.58 25.02 2.86
C ASP A 7 -8.25 23.54 2.74
N HIS A 8 -7.16 23.24 2.04
CA HIS A 8 -6.49 21.96 2.12
C HIS A 8 -6.17 21.79 3.60
N TYR A 9 -6.98 21.02 4.32
CA TYR A 9 -6.63 20.49 5.63
C TYR A 9 -5.40 19.59 5.41
N GLN A 10 -4.21 20.19 5.34
CA GLN A 10 -2.96 19.49 5.55
C GLN A 10 -2.90 19.20 7.04
N PHE A 11 -3.54 18.11 7.44
CA PHE A 11 -3.37 17.61 8.77
C PHE A 11 -1.87 17.29 8.97
N PRO A 12 -1.31 17.55 10.17
CA PRO A 12 0.13 17.38 10.41
C PRO A 12 0.65 15.96 10.15
N TRP A 13 -0.23 14.96 10.21
CA TRP A 13 0.05 13.54 9.98
C TRP A 13 -0.08 13.11 8.50
N THR A 14 -0.59 13.96 7.61
CA THR A 14 -0.78 13.59 6.19
C THR A 14 0.55 13.32 5.50
N ASN A 15 1.61 14.08 5.85
CA ASN A 15 2.94 13.86 5.31
C ASN A 15 3.57 12.57 5.83
N ASP A 16 3.36 12.24 7.10
CA ASP A 16 3.87 11.01 7.71
C ASP A 16 3.15 9.78 7.11
N MET A 17 1.83 9.86 6.93
CA MET A 17 1.06 8.81 6.26
C MET A 17 1.52 8.63 4.81
N LEU A 18 1.75 9.72 4.08
CA LEU A 18 2.27 9.64 2.71
C LEU A 18 3.68 9.04 2.69
N LEU A 19 4.57 9.46 3.59
CA LEU A 19 5.92 8.93 3.69
C LEU A 19 5.90 7.42 3.95
N LEU A 20 5.13 6.97 4.94
CA LEU A 20 4.99 5.56 5.30
C LEU A 20 4.34 4.76 4.17
N THR A 21 3.33 5.31 3.50
CA THR A 21 2.73 4.70 2.32
C THR A 21 3.76 4.53 1.20
N CYS A 22 4.55 5.56 0.92
CA CYS A 22 5.63 5.48 -0.05
C CYS A 22 6.68 4.43 0.34
N ILE A 23 7.09 4.37 1.62
CA ILE A 23 8.02 3.35 2.11
C ILE A 23 7.45 1.96 1.88
N PHE A 24 6.23 1.69 2.31
CA PHE A 24 5.60 0.37 2.15
C PHE A 24 5.40 -0.02 0.68
N ARG A 25 5.16 0.95 -0.21
CA ARG A 25 4.95 0.71 -1.64
C ARG A 25 6.25 0.55 -2.43
N LEU A 26 7.35 1.17 -1.99
CA LEU A 26 8.63 1.18 -2.71
C LEU A 26 9.63 0.18 -2.15
N ARG A 27 9.67 0.02 -0.83
CA ARG A 27 10.76 -0.67 -0.11
C ARG A 27 10.38 -2.04 0.43
N ILE A 28 9.15 -2.51 0.20
CA ILE A 28 8.67 -3.77 0.74
C ILE A 28 8.07 -4.62 -0.38
N LEU A 29 8.46 -5.90 -0.40
CA LEU A 29 8.03 -6.91 -1.36
C LEU A 29 7.41 -8.12 -0.68
N PRO A 30 6.38 -8.76 -1.28
CA PRO A 30 5.65 -8.29 -2.45
C PRO A 30 4.95 -6.95 -2.18
N PHE A 31 4.42 -6.30 -3.21
CA PHE A 31 3.77 -5.01 -3.05
C PHE A 31 2.69 -5.03 -1.95
N VAL A 32 2.84 -4.19 -0.92
CA VAL A 32 1.83 -4.07 0.13
C VAL A 32 0.57 -3.40 -0.48
N PRO A 33 -0.61 -4.04 -0.41
CA PRO A 33 -1.85 -3.45 -0.89
C PRO A 33 -2.27 -2.24 -0.06
N TYR A 34 -2.87 -1.22 -0.68
CA TYR A 34 -3.36 -0.04 0.05
C TYR A 34 -4.38 -0.39 1.15
N SER A 35 -5.15 -1.47 0.97
CA SER A 35 -6.08 -1.97 1.99
C SER A 35 -5.38 -2.41 3.26
N GLU A 36 -4.20 -3.02 3.12
CA GLU A 36 -3.41 -3.50 4.26
C GLU A 36 -2.64 -2.35 4.93
N ILE A 37 -2.12 -1.40 4.14
CA ILE A 37 -1.56 -0.15 4.68
C ILE A 37 -2.64 0.61 5.47
N ALA A 38 -3.88 0.66 4.96
CA ALA A 38 -4.99 1.27 5.65
C ALA A 38 -5.32 0.53 6.96
N ASP A 39 -5.26 -0.80 6.99
CA ASP A 39 -5.44 -1.58 8.23
C ASP A 39 -4.39 -1.26 9.28
N ILE A 40 -3.11 -1.16 8.87
CA ILE A 40 -2.02 -0.75 9.77
C ILE A 40 -2.30 0.63 10.36
N PHE A 41 -2.68 1.60 9.53
CA PHE A 41 -3.01 2.94 10.02
C PHE A 41 -4.23 2.95 10.94
N MET A 42 -5.30 2.21 10.60
CA MET A 42 -6.48 2.11 11.46
C MET A 42 -6.12 1.51 12.82
N GLN A 43 -5.29 0.47 12.86
CA GLN A 43 -4.79 -0.12 14.11
C GLN A 43 -3.95 0.87 14.91
N TRP A 44 -3.05 1.61 14.29
CA TRP A 44 -2.25 2.63 14.98
C TRP A 44 -3.11 3.81 15.50
N LEU A 45 -4.12 4.22 14.74
CA LEU A 45 -5.09 5.24 15.16
C LEU A 45 -5.88 4.75 16.37
N SER A 46 -6.31 3.48 16.38
CA SER A 46 -7.02 2.86 17.51
C SER A 46 -6.12 2.65 18.74
N ASN A 47 -4.83 2.37 18.55
CA ASN A 47 -3.87 2.11 19.62
C ASN A 47 -3.19 3.38 20.18
N GLY A 48 -3.52 4.55 19.64
CA GLY A 48 -3.09 5.85 20.15
C GLY A 48 -1.95 6.48 19.35
N LEU A 49 -2.30 7.13 18.24
CA LEU A 49 -1.58 8.32 17.81
C LEU A 49 -1.85 9.44 18.84
N PRO A 50 -0.86 10.29 19.19
CA PRO A 50 -1.12 11.42 20.08
C PRO A 50 -2.11 12.38 19.39
N SER A 51 -3.30 12.49 19.97
CA SER A 51 -4.36 13.47 19.67
C SER A 51 -4.92 13.48 18.24
N LEU A 52 -5.84 12.56 17.95
CA LEU A 52 -6.86 12.85 16.94
C LEU A 52 -7.78 13.97 17.45
N PRO A 53 -8.15 14.96 16.62
CA PRO A 53 -9.19 15.92 16.96
C PRO A 53 -10.47 15.18 17.34
N SER A 54 -11.07 15.54 18.48
CA SER A 54 -12.30 14.93 19.02
C SER A 54 -13.50 15.00 18.08
N THR A 55 -13.39 15.72 16.96
CA THR A 55 -14.35 15.74 15.85
C THR A 55 -14.43 14.41 15.11
N TRP A 56 -13.39 13.57 15.12
CA TRP A 56 -13.43 12.21 14.54
C TRP A 56 -14.00 11.18 15.53
N ALA A 57 -13.70 11.34 16.82
CA ALA A 57 -14.24 10.48 17.88
C ALA A 57 -15.77 10.61 18.03
N LYS A 58 -16.36 11.75 17.65
CA LYS A 58 -17.81 12.00 17.72
C LYS A 58 -18.61 11.38 16.57
N THR A 59 -17.95 10.74 15.61
CA THR A 59 -18.60 10.16 14.43
C THR A 59 -18.55 8.63 14.44
N GLN A 60 -18.65 8.04 15.64
CA GLN A 60 -18.62 6.59 15.89
C GLN A 60 -19.76 5.76 15.26
N ASN A 61 -20.62 6.37 14.44
CA ASN A 61 -21.63 5.65 13.65
C ASN A 61 -21.44 5.81 12.12
N ILE A 62 -20.40 6.52 11.67
CA ILE A 62 -19.93 6.35 10.29
C ILE A 62 -19.10 5.08 10.28
N SER A 63 -19.63 4.06 9.60
CA SER A 63 -19.06 2.71 9.51
C SER A 63 -17.54 2.76 9.31
N GLU A 64 -16.79 2.08 10.18
CA GLU A 64 -15.35 1.82 10.04
C GLU A 64 -14.98 1.40 8.61
N LYS A 65 -15.86 0.65 7.95
CA LYS A 65 -15.75 0.26 6.54
C LYS A 65 -15.69 1.46 5.58
N TRP A 66 -16.52 2.48 5.80
CA TRP A 66 -16.49 3.71 5.00
C TRP A 66 -15.20 4.48 5.24
N MET A 67 -14.75 4.59 6.50
CA MET A 67 -13.51 5.28 6.85
C MET A 67 -12.30 4.59 6.23
N LYS A 68 -12.23 3.25 6.33
CA LYS A 68 -11.19 2.44 5.69
C LYS A 68 -11.22 2.61 4.16
N SER A 69 -12.39 2.53 3.54
CA SER A 69 -12.52 2.71 2.08
C SER A 69 -12.03 4.09 1.62
N ARG A 70 -12.39 5.15 2.36
CA ARG A 70 -11.88 6.50 2.10
C ARG A 70 -10.39 6.63 2.32
N LEU A 71 -9.86 5.97 3.34
CA LEU A 71 -8.42 5.95 3.59
C LEU A 71 -7.69 5.28 2.43
N VAL A 72 -8.12 4.10 1.99
CA VAL A 72 -7.53 3.40 0.84
C VAL A 72 -7.46 4.30 -0.40
N GLN A 73 -8.56 4.96 -0.75
CA GLN A 73 -8.60 5.90 -1.87
C GLN A 73 -7.59 7.05 -1.69
N CYS A 74 -7.55 7.64 -0.50
CA CYS A 74 -6.64 8.74 -0.17
C CYS A 74 -5.17 8.33 -0.26
N LEU A 75 -4.82 7.14 0.24
CA LEU A 75 -3.45 6.60 0.17
C LEU A 75 -3.02 6.40 -1.28
N GLU A 76 -3.90 5.83 -2.10
CA GLU A 76 -3.62 5.58 -3.52
C GLU A 76 -3.47 6.88 -4.31
N GLU A 77 -4.39 7.83 -4.17
CA GLU A 77 -4.34 9.13 -4.86
C GLU A 77 -3.10 9.93 -4.47
N ASN A 78 -2.75 9.95 -3.18
CA ASN A 78 -1.58 10.68 -2.69
C ASN A 78 -0.28 10.01 -3.16
N PHE A 79 -0.17 8.68 -3.08
CA PHE A 79 1.01 7.96 -3.57
C PHE A 79 1.21 8.20 -5.07
N LYS A 80 0.18 7.96 -5.89
CA LYS A 80 0.27 8.17 -7.35
C LYS A 80 0.61 9.61 -7.69
N GLY A 81 0.03 10.58 -6.97
CA GLY A 81 0.35 11.99 -7.13
C GLY A 81 1.81 12.31 -6.78
N ALA A 82 2.33 11.75 -5.69
CA ALA A 82 3.70 11.96 -5.24
C ALA A 82 4.72 11.30 -6.19
N GLU A 83 4.43 10.09 -6.67
CA GLU A 83 5.23 9.35 -7.66
C GLU A 83 5.27 10.12 -8.99
N PHE A 84 4.12 10.55 -9.49
CA PHE A 84 4.03 11.32 -10.75
C PHE A 84 4.83 12.63 -10.69
N ARG A 85 4.78 13.35 -9.57
CA ARG A 85 5.51 14.62 -9.39
C ARG A 85 6.99 14.43 -9.04
N GLY A 86 7.41 13.23 -8.64
CA GLY A 86 8.72 13.02 -8.03
C GLY A 86 8.90 13.85 -6.76
N ASP A 87 7.85 13.93 -5.93
CA ASP A 87 7.82 14.78 -4.73
C ASP A 87 8.96 14.42 -3.75
N GLN A 88 9.40 15.38 -2.94
CA GLN A 88 10.46 15.19 -1.96
C GLN A 88 10.13 14.07 -0.97
N ILE A 89 8.87 13.88 -0.59
CA ILE A 89 8.43 12.78 0.29
C ILE A 89 8.65 11.43 -0.39
N TRP A 90 8.27 11.31 -1.66
CA TRP A 90 8.47 10.09 -2.44
C TRP A 90 9.98 9.79 -2.60
N TYR A 91 10.78 10.82 -2.90
CA TYR A 91 12.22 10.69 -3.00
C TYR A 91 12.87 10.26 -1.67
N ARG A 92 12.41 10.82 -0.54
CA ARG A 92 12.87 10.41 0.80
C ARG A 92 12.52 8.96 1.10
N ALA A 93 11.31 8.51 0.78
CA ALA A 93 10.91 7.11 0.95
C ALA A 93 11.77 6.16 0.11
N LYS A 94 12.04 6.53 -1.14
CA LYS A 94 12.91 5.78 -2.04
C LYS A 94 14.30 5.55 -1.44
N HIS A 95 14.87 6.56 -0.79
CA HIS A 95 16.21 6.52 -0.20
C HIS A 95 16.20 6.31 1.32
N ALA A 96 15.09 5.81 1.88
CA ALA A 96 15.02 5.53 3.30
C ALA A 96 16.08 4.50 3.71
N ASP A 97 16.61 4.63 4.92
CA ASP A 97 17.60 3.70 5.43
C ASP A 97 17.00 2.28 5.58
N SER A 98 17.77 1.26 5.17
CA SER A 98 17.28 -0.12 5.13
C SER A 98 17.03 -0.70 6.52
N GLU A 99 17.83 -0.33 7.53
CA GLU A 99 17.62 -0.78 8.91
C GLU A 99 16.33 -0.20 9.46
N LEU A 100 16.12 1.11 9.26
CA LEU A 100 14.89 1.82 9.63
C LEU A 100 13.66 1.21 8.96
N VAL A 101 13.71 0.93 7.65
CA VAL A 101 12.57 0.30 6.95
C VAL A 101 12.34 -1.12 7.48
N GLY A 102 13.39 -1.87 7.81
CA GLY A 102 13.30 -3.17 8.46
C GLY A 102 12.59 -3.12 9.82
N GLU A 103 12.85 -2.08 10.61
CA GLU A 103 12.11 -1.84 11.87
C GLU A 103 10.64 -1.53 11.62
N MET A 104 10.33 -0.69 10.62
CA MET A 104 8.95 -0.38 10.24
C MET A 104 8.18 -1.62 9.76
N LEU A 105 8.82 -2.48 8.96
CA LEU A 105 8.26 -3.75 8.50
C LEU A 105 7.85 -4.64 9.69
N ARG A 106 8.73 -4.77 10.69
CA ARG A 106 8.47 -5.54 11.93
C ARG A 106 7.39 -4.89 12.80
N ALA A 107 7.43 -3.58 12.96
CA ALA A 107 6.45 -2.83 13.75
C ALA A 107 5.04 -2.91 13.14
N ALA A 108 4.95 -2.99 11.81
CA ALA A 108 3.71 -3.22 11.07
C ALA A 108 3.26 -4.70 11.06
N GLY A 109 4.09 -5.63 11.56
CA GLY A 109 3.83 -7.07 11.55
C GLY A 109 3.79 -7.68 10.15
N LEU A 110 4.37 -7.01 9.17
CA LEU A 110 4.39 -7.43 7.76
C LEU A 110 5.44 -8.54 7.53
N ASP A 111 6.53 -8.54 8.29
CA ASP A 111 7.55 -9.60 8.28
C ASP A 111 6.95 -11.00 8.51
N LYS A 112 5.99 -11.11 9.43
CA LYS A 112 5.28 -12.35 9.76
C LYS A 112 4.30 -12.79 8.68
N LYS A 113 4.00 -11.92 7.71
CA LYS A 113 3.09 -12.18 6.59
C LYS A 113 3.82 -12.48 5.27
N GLY A 114 5.15 -12.66 5.32
CA GLY A 114 5.96 -12.97 4.15
C GLY A 114 6.42 -11.75 3.37
N TYR A 115 6.22 -10.54 3.90
CA TYR A 115 6.81 -9.34 3.33
C TYR A 115 8.28 -9.20 3.74
N MET A 116 9.11 -8.71 2.82
CA MET A 116 10.55 -8.55 2.96
C MET A 116 10.98 -7.19 2.44
N LEU A 117 12.16 -6.74 2.87
CA LEU A 117 12.76 -5.51 2.35
C LEU A 117 13.14 -5.70 0.87
N ALA A 118 12.82 -4.73 0.04
CA ALA A 118 13.28 -4.68 -1.34
C ALA A 118 14.77 -4.32 -1.38
N GLU A 119 15.56 -5.13 -2.10
CA GLU A 119 16.92 -4.75 -2.48
C GLU A 119 16.89 -3.50 -3.36
N ALA A 120 17.96 -2.70 -3.32
CA ALA A 120 18.01 -1.42 -4.04
C ALA A 120 17.80 -1.61 -5.55
N GLU A 121 18.41 -2.63 -6.14
CA GLU A 121 18.29 -2.94 -7.58
C GLU A 121 16.85 -3.32 -7.96
N GLU A 122 16.21 -4.16 -7.14
CA GLU A 122 14.83 -4.61 -7.34
C GLU A 122 13.84 -3.44 -7.22
N MET A 123 14.04 -2.56 -6.23
CA MET A 123 13.24 -1.33 -6.11
C MET A 123 13.35 -0.46 -7.37
N GLU A 124 14.55 -0.24 -7.90
CA GLU A 124 14.75 0.58 -9.11
C GLU A 124 14.09 -0.04 -10.33
N LEU A 125 14.18 -1.37 -10.48
CA LEU A 125 13.50 -2.11 -11.54
C LEU A 125 11.99 -1.90 -11.48
N GLN A 126 11.40 -1.99 -10.29
CA GLN A 126 9.97 -1.80 -10.11
C GLN A 126 9.50 -0.37 -10.36
N ILE A 127 10.28 0.63 -9.94
CA ILE A 127 9.99 2.03 -10.27
C ILE A 127 10.01 2.22 -11.79
N ARG A 128 10.99 1.63 -12.48
CA ARG A 128 11.09 1.69 -13.95
C ARG A 128 9.88 1.04 -14.62
N TRP A 129 9.50 -0.17 -14.20
CA TRP A 129 8.33 -0.89 -14.71
C TRP A 129 7.03 -0.10 -14.54
N ARG A 130 6.83 0.54 -13.37
CA ARG A 130 5.66 1.41 -13.14
C ARG A 130 5.64 2.61 -14.07
N ARG A 131 6.80 3.26 -14.28
CA ARG A 131 6.91 4.42 -15.17
C ARG A 131 6.66 4.06 -16.64
N ASP A 132 7.21 2.94 -17.08
CA ASP A 132 7.19 2.53 -18.47
C ASP A 132 5.86 1.81 -18.83
N GLY A 133 4.96 1.64 -17.85
CA GLY A 133 3.65 0.99 -18.03
C GLY A 133 3.73 -0.53 -18.18
N ASP A 134 4.92 -1.12 -17.98
CA ASP A 134 5.19 -2.54 -18.13
C ASP A 134 5.07 -3.27 -16.79
N TRP A 135 3.84 -3.40 -16.31
CA TRP A 135 3.52 -4.07 -15.04
C TRP A 135 3.71 -5.59 -15.07
N ARG A 136 4.03 -6.18 -16.24
CA ARG A 136 4.16 -7.63 -16.43
C ARG A 136 5.57 -8.18 -16.18
N ALA A 137 6.55 -7.32 -15.96
CA ALA A 137 7.93 -7.77 -15.72
C ALA A 137 8.22 -8.19 -14.26
N GLY A 138 7.27 -7.95 -13.34
CA GLY A 138 7.35 -8.35 -11.92
C GLY A 138 6.30 -9.37 -11.50
N SER A 139 5.76 -10.16 -12.44
CA SER A 139 4.85 -11.27 -12.11
C SER A 139 5.60 -12.28 -11.24
N ILE A 140 5.35 -12.22 -9.93
CA ILE A 140 5.47 -13.37 -9.05
C ILE A 140 4.65 -14.49 -9.72
N PRO A 141 5.24 -15.66 -10.03
CA PRO A 141 4.44 -16.76 -10.52
C PRO A 141 3.46 -17.09 -9.40
N ASP A 142 2.16 -17.03 -9.70
CA ASP A 142 1.14 -17.60 -8.81
C ASP A 142 1.57 -19.05 -8.55
N GLY A 143 2.00 -19.28 -7.30
CA GLY A 143 2.31 -20.61 -6.82
C GLY A 143 1.03 -21.43 -6.80
N GLU A 144 1.19 -22.69 -7.19
CA GLU A 144 0.26 -23.81 -7.01
C GLU A 144 -0.90 -23.93 -8.00
N ASP A 145 -0.58 -24.38 -9.23
CA ASP A 145 -1.39 -25.41 -9.89
C ASP A 145 -0.77 -26.78 -9.54
N ILE A 146 -0.96 -27.24 -8.29
CA ILE A 146 -0.81 -28.65 -7.93
C ILE A 146 -2.21 -29.27 -7.81
N VAL A 147 -2.61 -29.88 -8.92
CA VAL A 147 -3.35 -31.14 -9.07
C VAL A 147 -4.76 -31.23 -8.45
N GLN A 148 -5.75 -31.44 -9.33
CA GLN A 148 -6.69 -32.54 -9.10
C GLN A 148 -6.58 -33.60 -10.21
N PRO A 149 -6.45 -34.89 -9.86
CA PRO A 149 -6.49 -36.00 -10.79
C PRO A 149 -7.93 -36.53 -10.91
N GLY A 150 -8.37 -36.86 -12.12
CA GLY A 150 -9.48 -37.79 -12.29
C GLY A 150 -10.33 -37.57 -13.53
N VAL A 151 -10.12 -38.41 -14.54
CA VAL A 151 -11.06 -39.47 -14.97
C VAL A 151 -12.11 -38.98 -15.98
N GLY A 152 -11.96 -39.45 -17.22
CA GLY A 152 -12.91 -39.27 -18.30
C GLY A 152 -12.41 -39.86 -19.62
N THR A 153 -12.18 -41.17 -19.63
CA THR A 153 -11.97 -41.97 -20.85
C THR A 153 -13.20 -42.02 -21.76
N ILE A 154 -12.98 -42.35 -23.04
CA ILE A 154 -13.91 -42.87 -24.07
C ILE A 154 -14.67 -41.78 -24.85
N GLY A 155 -14.76 -41.76 -26.19
CA GLY A 155 -14.38 -42.70 -27.25
C GLY A 155 -14.13 -41.94 -28.57
N ASP A 156 -13.22 -42.43 -29.42
CA ASP A 156 -13.49 -43.36 -30.53
C ASP A 156 -14.19 -42.74 -31.76
N ARG A 157 -13.49 -42.88 -32.89
CA ARG A 157 -13.97 -43.09 -34.27
C ARG A 157 -14.56 -41.95 -35.13
N GLN A 158 -13.78 -41.69 -36.20
CA GLN A 158 -14.17 -41.73 -37.62
C GLN A 158 -15.43 -40.95 -38.07
N ARG A 159 -15.22 -39.89 -38.87
CA ARG A 159 -15.23 -39.92 -40.34
C ARG A 159 -14.79 -38.58 -40.90
#